data_AF-A0A939VZE1-F1
#
_entry.id   AF-A0A939VZE1-F1
#
_cell.length_a   1.000
_cell.length_b   1.000
_cell.length_c   1.000
_cell.angle_alpha   90.00
_cell.angle_beta   90.00
_cell.angle_gamma   90.00
#
_symmetry.space_group_name_H-M   'P 1'
#
loop_
_entity.id
_entity.type
_entity.pdbx_description
1 polymer ?
#
loop_
_entity_poly.entity_id
_entity_poly.type
_entity_poly.pdbx_seq_one_letter_code
_entity_poly.pdbx_strand_id
1 'polypeptide(L)'
;GVGCSNPDAPGLELPVLPDTTGTSVIGGNVKPSEDGSGIVVRLFESEGKPAELSLPGKGWQETDMLERNPVPVSGPLHFKPFEIKTLLIAFSSLGKRKQVNE
;
A
#
# COMPACT_ATOMS: atom_id res chain seq x y z
N GLY A 1 9.15 -3.11 -19.00
CA GLY A 1 9.95 -2.53 -17.92
C GLY A 1 10.61 -3.66 -17.19
N VAL A 2 11.93 -3.63 -17.06
CA VAL A 2 12.70 -4.68 -16.39
C VAL A 2 12.50 -4.49 -14.89
N GLY A 3 11.84 -5.45 -14.23
CA GLY A 3 11.74 -5.46 -12.78
C GLY A 3 13.12 -5.69 -12.18
N CYS A 4 13.48 -4.94 -11.15
CA CYS A 4 14.67 -5.18 -10.36
C CYS A 4 14.48 -6.49 -9.57
N SER A 5 14.73 -7.64 -10.19
CA SER A 5 14.88 -8.90 -9.47
C SER A 5 16.29 -8.94 -8.88
N ASN A 6 16.39 -8.97 -7.56
CA ASN A 6 17.63 -9.29 -6.86
C ASN A 6 17.89 -10.79 -7.05
N PRO A 7 18.98 -11.21 -7.74
CA PRO A 7 19.19 -12.62 -8.10
C PRO A 7 19.41 -13.55 -6.89
N ASP A 8 19.76 -12.99 -5.72
CA ASP A 8 20.09 -13.76 -4.51
C ASP A 8 18.86 -14.05 -3.61
N ALA A 9 17.66 -13.60 -4.00
CA ALA A 9 16.42 -13.88 -3.28
C ALA A 9 15.22 -13.93 -4.26
N PRO A 10 14.91 -15.10 -4.85
CA PRO A 10 13.74 -15.23 -5.70
C PRO A 10 12.46 -15.05 -4.87
N GLY A 11 11.73 -13.96 -5.14
CA GLY A 11 10.44 -13.64 -4.54
C GLY A 11 10.46 -12.32 -3.76
N LEU A 12 9.71 -11.34 -4.25
CA LEU A 12 9.37 -10.14 -3.47
C LEU A 12 8.21 -10.52 -2.53
N GLU A 13 8.43 -10.51 -1.21
CA GLU A 13 7.30 -10.57 -0.28
C GLU A 13 6.49 -9.29 -0.42
N LEU A 14 5.26 -9.44 -0.92
CA LEU A 14 4.33 -8.33 -1.06
C LEU A 14 3.63 -8.10 0.29
N PRO A 15 3.36 -6.83 0.64
CA PRO A 15 2.60 -6.53 1.85
C PRO A 15 1.18 -7.07 1.70
N VAL A 16 0.56 -7.45 2.81
CA VAL A 16 -0.88 -7.70 2.83
C VAL A 16 -1.57 -6.39 2.43
N LEU A 17 -2.39 -6.43 1.39
CA LEU A 17 -3.12 -5.26 0.91
C LEU A 17 -4.43 -5.09 1.69
N PRO A 18 -4.95 -3.85 1.79
CA PRO A 18 -6.28 -3.62 2.37
C PRO A 18 -7.36 -4.44 1.65
N ASP A 19 -8.20 -5.13 2.42
CA ASP A 19 -9.35 -5.87 1.86
C ASP A 19 -10.49 -4.90 1.55
N THR A 20 -10.80 -4.78 0.27
CA THR A 20 -11.84 -3.88 -0.25
C THR A 20 -13.17 -4.60 -0.50
N THR A 21 -13.24 -5.90 -0.23
CA THR A 21 -14.43 -6.72 -0.49
C THR A 21 -15.65 -6.19 0.26
N GLY A 22 -16.75 -5.95 -0.47
CA GLY A 22 -18.00 -5.45 0.12
C GLY A 22 -17.98 -3.97 0.52
N THR A 23 -16.92 -3.22 0.17
CA THR A 23 -16.83 -1.77 0.39
C THR A 23 -17.09 -1.01 -0.92
N SER A 24 -17.30 0.31 -0.85
CA SER A 24 -17.34 1.19 -2.03
C SER A 24 -15.95 1.70 -2.46
N VAL A 25 -14.89 1.25 -1.80
CA VAL A 25 -13.50 1.60 -2.13
C VAL A 25 -12.93 0.57 -3.10
N ILE A 26 -12.28 1.02 -4.16
CA ILE A 26 -11.64 0.16 -5.15
C ILE A 26 -10.13 0.33 -5.09
N GLY A 27 -9.40 -0.79 -5.05
CA GLY A 27 -7.95 -0.82 -5.25
C GLY A 27 -7.59 -0.82 -6.73
N GLY A 28 -7.02 0.29 -7.22
CA GLY A 28 -6.77 0.49 -8.65
C GLY A 28 -5.35 0.18 -9.13
N ASN A 29 -4.35 0.59 -8.36
CA ASN A 29 -2.96 0.55 -8.79
C ASN A 29 -2.08 0.03 -7.66
N VAL A 30 -1.35 -1.05 -7.90
CA VAL A 30 -0.36 -1.61 -6.98
C VAL A 30 0.94 -1.77 -7.74
N LYS A 31 1.96 -1.01 -7.34
CA LYS A 31 3.24 -0.96 -8.06
C LYS A 31 4.40 -0.63 -7.12
N PRO A 32 5.65 -0.90 -7.49
CA PRO A 32 6.79 -0.30 -6.82
C PRO A 32 6.69 1.24 -6.83
N SER A 33 7.18 1.88 -5.77
CA SER A 33 7.38 3.33 -5.75
C SER A 33 8.40 3.75 -6.81
N GLU A 34 8.31 4.98 -7.29
CA GLU A 34 9.20 5.52 -8.34
C GLU A 34 10.68 5.50 -7.92
N ASP A 35 10.94 5.71 -6.63
CA ASP A 35 12.28 5.65 -6.03
C ASP A 35 12.73 4.22 -5.64
N GLY A 36 11.87 3.22 -5.81
CA GLY A 36 12.12 1.83 -5.44
C GLY A 36 12.15 1.54 -3.94
N SER A 37 11.77 2.49 -3.08
CA SER A 37 11.81 2.34 -1.61
C SER A 37 10.67 1.50 -1.02
N GLY A 38 9.59 1.25 -1.78
CA GLY A 38 8.43 0.51 -1.30
C GLY A 38 7.41 0.15 -2.36
N ILE A 39 6.20 -0.14 -1.89
CA ILE A 39 5.01 -0.40 -2.73
C ILE A 39 4.02 0.74 -2.56
N VAL A 40 3.49 1.22 -3.68
CA VAL A 40 2.43 2.21 -3.75
C VAL A 40 1.12 1.54 -4.11
N VAL A 41 0.07 1.91 -3.37
CA VAL A 41 -1.30 1.45 -3.55
C VAL A 41 -2.21 2.65 -3.72
N ARG A 42 -2.98 2.70 -4.81
CA ARG A 42 -3.99 3.75 -5.02
C ARG A 42 -5.39 3.20 -4.80
N LEU A 43 -6.12 3.86 -3.92
CA LEU A 43 -7.47 3.52 -3.49
C LEU A 43 -8.41 4.66 -3.86
N PHE A 44 -9.61 4.35 -4.33
CA PHE A 44 -10.60 5.37 -4.69
C PHE A 44 -12.00 4.98 -4.23
N GLU A 45 -12.71 5.95 -3.66
CA GLU A 45 -14.13 5.82 -3.35
C GLU A 45 -14.95 5.93 -4.66
N SER A 46 -15.90 5.03 -4.88
CA SER A 46 -16.56 4.85 -6.18
C SER A 46 -18.05 5.18 -6.23
N GLU A 47 -18.72 5.36 -5.08
CA GLU A 47 -20.16 5.56 -4.99
C GLU A 47 -20.57 7.00 -4.62
N GLY A 48 -19.62 7.89 -4.39
CA GLY A 48 -19.89 9.28 -4.01
C GLY A 48 -20.38 9.42 -2.57
N LYS A 49 -20.02 8.48 -1.69
CA LYS A 49 -20.42 8.47 -0.27
C LYS A 49 -19.19 8.35 0.64
N PRO A 50 -19.25 8.85 1.89
CA PRO A 50 -18.18 8.59 2.85
C PRO A 50 -17.97 7.10 3.05
N ALA A 51 -16.71 6.67 3.13
CA ALA A 51 -16.34 5.28 3.30
C ALA A 51 -15.18 5.12 4.29
N GLU A 52 -15.06 3.92 4.87
CA GLU A 52 -13.98 3.54 5.77
C GLU A 52 -13.34 2.24 5.31
N LEU A 53 -12.02 2.14 5.44
CA LEU A 53 -11.25 0.96 5.05
C LEU A 53 -10.17 0.63 6.09
N SER A 54 -10.18 -0.61 6.57
CA SER A 54 -9.17 -1.09 7.51
C SER A 54 -7.82 -1.28 6.82
N LEU A 55 -6.75 -0.77 7.44
CA LEU A 55 -5.38 -0.97 6.99
C LEU A 55 -4.75 -2.18 7.69
N PRO A 56 -4.18 -3.15 6.95
CA PRO A 56 -3.49 -4.28 7.53
C PRO A 56 -2.08 -3.87 8.00
N GLY A 57 -1.63 -4.42 9.14
CA GLY A 57 -0.28 -4.16 9.63
C GLY A 57 -0.03 -2.71 10.05
N LYS A 58 1.22 -2.26 9.90
CA LYS A 58 1.70 -0.92 10.29
C LYS A 58 2.67 -0.39 9.23
N GLY A 59 2.98 0.89 9.27
CA GLY A 59 3.99 1.50 8.39
C GLY A 59 3.44 2.10 7.09
N TRP A 60 2.12 2.21 6.96
CA TRP A 60 1.49 2.92 5.86
C TRP A 60 1.71 4.42 5.96
N GLN A 61 1.89 5.05 4.81
CA GLN A 61 2.02 6.49 4.66
C GLN A 61 1.09 6.95 3.54
N GLU A 62 0.32 8.01 3.76
CA GLU A 62 -0.41 8.68 2.69
C GLU A 62 0.54 9.64 1.96
N THR A 63 0.43 9.70 0.64
CA THR A 63 1.27 10.53 -0.24
C THR A 63 0.38 11.27 -1.22
N ASP A 64 0.93 12.30 -1.87
CA ASP A 64 0.28 12.86 -3.05
C ASP A 64 0.34 11.92 -4.27
N MET A 65 -0.30 12.32 -5.37
CA MET A 65 -0.34 11.49 -6.58
C MET A 65 1.02 11.25 -7.25
N LEU A 66 2.05 12.03 -6.86
CA LEU A 66 3.43 11.91 -7.33
C LEU A 66 4.31 11.18 -6.30
N GLU A 67 3.71 10.52 -5.29
CA GLU A 67 4.40 9.73 -4.26
C GLU A 67 5.27 10.59 -3.33
N ARG A 68 5.00 11.89 -3.25
CA ARG A 68 5.75 12.83 -2.42
C ARG A 68 4.98 13.13 -1.13
N ASN A 69 5.68 13.80 -0.22
CA ASN A 69 5.13 14.28 1.05
C ASN A 69 4.49 13.16 1.89
N PRO A 70 5.21 12.05 2.17
CA PRO A 70 4.65 10.94 2.91
C PRO A 70 4.27 11.38 4.34
N VAL A 71 3.02 11.12 4.72
CA VAL A 71 2.50 11.34 6.06
C VAL A 71 2.09 9.99 6.65
N PRO A 72 2.62 9.57 7.81
CA PRO A 72 2.23 8.32 8.44
C PRO A 72 0.72 8.25 8.66
N VAL A 73 0.11 7.11 8.33
CA VAL A 73 -1.31 6.86 8.55
C VAL A 73 -1.52 5.52 9.25
N SER A 74 -2.49 5.50 10.16
CA SER A 74 -2.97 4.29 10.84
C SER A 74 -4.45 4.12 10.53
N GLY A 75 -4.90 2.87 10.42
CA GLY A 75 -6.29 2.56 10.12
C GLY A 75 -7.26 2.90 11.26
N PRO A 76 -8.56 3.03 10.95
CA PRO A 76 -9.14 2.95 9.61
C PRO A 76 -8.86 4.20 8.75
N LEU A 77 -8.75 4.03 7.43
CA LEU A 77 -8.72 5.13 6.47
C LEU A 77 -10.14 5.62 6.21
N HIS A 78 -10.32 6.94 6.28
CA HIS A 78 -11.59 7.59 5.95
C HIS A 78 -11.51 8.22 4.56
N PHE A 79 -12.55 8.04 3.75
CA PHE A 79 -12.68 8.61 2.42
C PHE A 79 -13.87 9.57 2.38
N LYS A 80 -13.69 10.72 1.75
CA LYS A 80 -14.76 11.61 1.27
C LYS A 80 -15.34 11.04 -0.03
N PRO A 81 -16.57 11.47 -0.42
CA PRO A 81 -17.13 11.17 -1.74
C PRO A 81 -16.12 11.35 -2.88
N PHE A 82 -15.90 10.30 -3.67
CA PHE A 82 -14.96 10.27 -4.80
C PHE A 82 -13.49 10.60 -4.46
N GLU A 83 -13.09 10.47 -3.19
CA GLU A 83 -11.71 10.72 -2.79
C GLU A 83 -10.78 9.63 -3.32
N ILE A 84 -9.59 10.07 -3.77
CA ILE A 84 -8.49 9.20 -4.17
C ILE A 84 -7.39 9.34 -3.12
N LYS A 85 -6.95 8.21 -2.57
CA LYS A 85 -5.81 8.14 -1.66
C LYS A 85 -4.68 7.33 -2.28
N THR A 86 -3.45 7.85 -2.18
CA THR A 86 -2.24 7.14 -2.60
C THR A 86 -1.45 6.78 -1.36
N LEU A 87 -1.30 5.49 -1.10
CA LEU A 87 -0.59 4.97 0.06
C LEU A 87 0.77 4.40 -0.37
N LEU A 88 1.77 4.57 0.48
CA LEU A 88 3.09 3.98 0.39
C LEU A 88 3.32 3.07 1.60
N ILE A 89 3.92 1.91 1.37
CA ILE A 89 4.49 1.06 2.41
C ILE A 89 5.93 0.72 2.06
N ALA A 90 6.87 1.15 2.89
CA ALA A 90 8.31 0.99 2.64
C ALA A 90 8.74 -0.48 2.83
N PHE A 91 9.68 -0.97 2.03
CA PHE A 91 10.18 -2.35 2.18
C PHE A 91 10.82 -2.61 3.54
N SER A 92 11.40 -1.59 4.16
CA SER A 92 11.94 -1.66 5.54
C SER A 92 10.86 -1.94 6.60
N SER A 93 9.59 -1.68 6.29
CA SER A 93 8.45 -1.90 7.18
C SER A 93 7.83 -3.30 7.04
N LEU A 94 8.16 -4.04 5.97
CA LEU A 94 7.86 -5.46 5.87
C LEU A 94 8.81 -6.22 6.80
N GLY A 95 8.25 -7.00 7.73
CA GLY A 95 9.01 -7.66 8.78
C GLY A 95 10.18 -8.51 8.25
N LYS A 96 11.32 -8.47 8.93
CA LYS A 96 12.45 -9.36 8.64
C LYS A 96 12.07 -10.81 8.95
N ARG A 97 12.49 -11.74 8.07
CA ARG A 97 12.41 -13.21 8.22
C ARG A 97 12.52 -13.67 9.69
N LYS A 98 11.60 -14.52 10.15
CA LYS A 98 11.96 -15.54 11.13
C LYS A 98 12.79 -16.57 10.38
N GLN A 99 14.08 -16.68 10.70
CA GLN A 99 14.86 -17.85 10.32
C GLN A 99 14.22 -19.06 11.01
N VAL A 100 13.63 -19.95 10.22
CA VAL A 100 13.25 -21.28 10.69
C VAL A 100 14.55 -22.08 10.66
N ASN A 101 15.14 -22.27 11.84
CA ASN A 101 16.24 -23.21 12.00
C ASN A 101 15.62 -24.61 11.89
N GLU A 102 16.12 -25.41 10.95
CA GLU A 102 15.90 -26.86 10.88
C GLU A 102 16.54 -27.57 12.09
#